data_AF-A0A7C3I9H7-F1
#
_entry.id   AF-A0A7C3I9H7-F1
#
_cell.length_a   1.000
_cell.length_b   1.000
_cell.length_c   1.000
_cell.angle_alpha   90.00
_cell.angle_beta   90.00
_cell.angle_gamma   90.00
#
_symmetry.space_group_name_H-M   'P 1'
#
loop_
_entity.id
_entity.type
_entity.pdbx_description
1 polymer ?
#
loop_
_entity_poly.entity_id
_entity_poly.type
_entity_poly.pdbx_seq_one_letter_code
_entity_poly.pdbx_strand_id
1 'polypeptide(L)' 'VKAAPGTIRGDFTVDTRRNLVHGSDSVETAAKEIALWFPELV' A
#
# COMPACT_ATOMS: atom_id res chain seq x y z
N VAL A 1 -15.78 -2.87 -3.77
CA VAL A 1 -15.91 -2.82 -2.29
C VAL A 1 -15.44 -1.45 -1.83
N LYS A 2 -16.14 -0.79 -0.89
CA LYS A 2 -15.70 0.48 -0.30
C LYS A 2 -14.80 0.21 0.91
N ALA A 3 -13.78 1.05 1.15
CA ALA A 3 -12.97 0.95 2.35
C ALA A 3 -13.83 1.23 3.60
N ALA A 4 -13.55 0.52 4.69
CA ALA A 4 -14.27 0.75 5.95
C ALA A 4 -13.89 2.12 6.56
N PRO A 5 -14.82 2.81 7.23
CA PRO A 5 -14.51 4.00 8.02
C PRO A 5 -13.41 3.73 9.06
N GLY A 6 -12.54 4.70 9.33
CA GLY A 6 -11.40 4.55 10.24
C GLY A 6 -10.14 3.96 9.58
N THR A 7 -10.22 3.48 8.34
CA THR A 7 -9.04 3.11 7.56
C THR A 7 -8.49 4.32 6.82
N ILE A 8 -7.19 4.33 6.50
CA ILE A 8 -6.56 5.43 5.74
C ILE A 8 -7.35 5.73 4.46
N ARG A 9 -7.78 4.68 3.74
CA ARG A 9 -8.55 4.86 2.50
C ARG A 9 -10.01 5.24 2.73
N GLY A 10 -10.62 4.83 3.85
CA GLY A 10 -11.97 5.22 4.20
C GLY A 10 -12.08 6.73 4.51
N ASP A 11 -11.06 7.28 5.16
CA ASP A 11 -11.14 8.62 5.74
C ASP A 11 -10.49 9.70 4.87
N PHE A 12 -9.48 9.36 4.05
CA PHE A 12 -8.64 10.37 3.38
C PHE A 12 -8.58 10.29 1.85
N THR A 13 -9.24 9.32 1.21
CA THR A 13 -9.13 9.15 -0.26
C THR A 13 -10.29 9.77 -1.02
N VAL A 14 -10.02 10.16 -2.27
CA VAL A 14 -11.02 10.77 -3.17
C VAL A 14 -11.76 9.70 -3.97
N ASP A 15 -11.00 8.78 -4.57
CA ASP A 15 -11.54 7.68 -5.39
C ASP A 15 -10.55 6.49 -5.44
N THR A 16 -10.91 5.42 -6.14
CA THR A 16 -10.12 4.19 -6.21
C THR A 16 -8.78 4.34 -6.92
N ARG A 17 -8.64 5.29 -7.85
CA ARG A 17 -7.39 5.59 -8.56
C ARG A 17 -6.53 6.58 -7.77
N ARG A 18 -7.13 7.41 -6.93
CA ARG A 18 -6.46 8.37 -6.04
C ARG A 18 -6.60 7.91 -4.59
N ASN A 19 -6.07 6.72 -4.32
CA ASN A 19 -6.28 5.98 -3.07
C ASN A 19 -5.14 6.13 -2.03
N LEU A 20 -4.35 7.19 -2.18
CA LEU A 20 -3.36 7.76 -1.24
C LEU A 20 -2.13 6.89 -0.91
N VAL A 21 -2.30 5.62 -0.56
CA VAL A 21 -1.23 4.74 -0.07
C VAL A 21 -1.16 3.44 -0.86
N HIS A 22 0.04 2.86 -0.98
CA HIS A 22 0.29 1.50 -1.46
C HIS A 22 0.83 0.64 -0.31
N GLY A 23 0.54 -0.65 -0.34
CA GLY A 23 1.12 -1.64 0.56
C GLY A 23 1.11 -2.99 -0.13
N SER A 24 2.19 -3.76 0.03
CA SER A 24 2.33 -5.08 -0.57
C SER A 24 1.23 -6.03 -0.08
N ASP A 25 0.81 -6.94 -0.94
CA ASP A 25 -0.33 -7.83 -0.69
C ASP A 25 0.05 -9.16 -0.02
N SER A 26 1.34 -9.50 0.03
CA SER A 26 1.86 -10.70 0.69
C SER A 26 3.28 -10.47 1.22
N VAL A 27 3.78 -11.41 2.02
CA VAL A 27 5.16 -11.37 2.53
C VAL A 27 6.17 -11.52 1.38
N GLU A 28 5.86 -12.37 0.41
CA GLU A 28 6.70 -12.62 -0.76
C GLU A 28 6.78 -11.40 -1.67
N THR A 29 5.67 -10.67 -1.88
CA THR A 29 5.68 -9.43 -2.67
C THR A 29 6.34 -8.29 -1.90
N ALA A 30 6.13 -8.21 -0.58
CA ALA A 30 6.83 -7.25 0.28
C ALA A 30 8.35 -7.40 0.21
N ALA A 31 8.88 -8.63 0.30
CA ALA A 31 10.32 -8.86 0.21
C ALA A 31 10.90 -8.40 -1.14
N LYS A 32 10.19 -8.65 -2.25
CA LYS A 32 10.58 -8.20 -3.58
C LYS A 32 10.53 -6.68 -3.73
N GLU A 33 9.46 -6.05 -3.25
CA GLU A 33 9.30 -4.60 -3.29
C GLU A 33 10.37 -3.90 -2.43
N ILE A 34 10.64 -4.39 -1.22
CA ILE A 34 11.68 -3.84 -0.34
C ILE A 34 13.05 -3.90 -1.02
N ALA A 35 13.43 -5.06 -1.59
CA ALA A 35 14.70 -5.20 -2.30
C ALA A 35 14.80 -4.32 -3.56
N LEU A 36 13.68 -4.05 -4.23
CA LEU A 36 13.63 -3.15 -5.39
C LEU A 36 13.85 -1.68 -5.00
N TRP A 37 13.18 -1.22 -3.94
CA TRP A 37 13.18 0.20 -3.56
C TRP A 37 14.33 0.60 -2.63
N PHE A 38 14.85 -0.36 -1.85
CA PHE A 38 15.93 -0.15 -0.89
C PHE A 38 17.04 -1.18 -1.08
N PRO A 39 17.70 -1.21 -2.25
CA PRO A 39 18.70 -2.22 -2.59
C PRO A 39 19.92 -2.21 -1.67
N GLU A 40 20.21 -1.12 -0.97
CA GLU A 40 21.30 -1.00 0.01
C GLU A 40 20.96 -1.53 1.41
N LEU A 41 19.68 -1.84 1.69
CA LEU A 41 19.22 -2.34 3.00
C LEU A 41 19.02 -3.87 3.03
N VAL A 42 19.23 -4.54 1.88
CA VAL A 42 19.02 -5.98 1.70
C VAL A 42 20.33 -6.69 1.38
#